data_AF-A0A7C5MLT8-F1
#
_entry.id   AF-A0A7C5MLT8-F1
#
_cell.length_a   1.000
_cell.length_b   1.000
_cell.length_c   1.000
_cell.angle_alpha   90.00
_cell.angle_beta   90.00
_cell.angle_gamma   90.00
#
_symmetry.space_group_name_H-M   'P 1'
#
loop_
_entity.id
_entity.type
_entity.pdbx_description
1 polymer ?
#
loop_
_entity_poly.entity_id
_entity_poly.type
_entity_poly.pdbx_seq_one_letter_code
_entity_poly.pdbx_strand_id
1 'polypeptide(L)'
;MNPKPKLLFINSLLPSEKIYPWCGLSAFLLLFLLLSLPAEAYVGPGAGFASLSSFLVFFLTFFLALFSLISWPFRLLLRLLRGQKAYKHSSVDRVIILGFDGMDPELAEKFMAEGKLPNFSRLKKEGTFSKLQTTTPAISPVAWSSFMTGVNPSKHNIFDFLSRNPKTYLPDLSSARIGPPRKYLSLGKYRLPLSRPEMHLLRKSQPFWKLLGQQGIFSTVLRVPITFPPEKFSGHLLSGMCLPDLKGSQGTFIFYTTNPERIQKKEG
;
A
#
# COMPACT_ATOMS: atom_id res chain seq x y z
N MET A 1 40.71 14.08 -34.77
CA MET A 1 39.49 13.88 -35.56
C MET A 1 38.30 13.76 -34.62
N ASN A 2 37.23 14.47 -34.98
CA ASN A 2 35.82 14.33 -34.58
C ASN A 2 35.27 15.42 -33.62
N PRO A 3 34.66 16.49 -34.17
CA PRO A 3 33.99 17.55 -33.42
C PRO A 3 32.57 17.17 -32.97
N LYS A 4 32.10 17.90 -31.94
CA LYS A 4 30.77 17.85 -31.31
C LYS A 4 29.62 18.17 -32.30
N PRO A 5 28.39 17.68 -32.05
CA PRO A 5 27.25 17.87 -32.94
C PRO A 5 26.60 19.26 -32.85
N LYS A 6 26.01 19.66 -33.97
CA LYS A 6 25.26 20.90 -34.26
C LYS A 6 23.98 21.01 -33.41
N LEU A 7 23.68 22.21 -32.92
CA LEU A 7 22.32 22.65 -32.60
C LEU A 7 22.03 23.92 -33.40
N LEU A 8 21.10 23.83 -34.35
CA LEU A 8 20.59 24.95 -35.13
C LEU A 8 19.56 25.72 -34.30
N PHE A 9 19.84 27.01 -34.03
CA PHE A 9 18.85 27.99 -33.63
C PHE A 9 18.18 28.55 -34.90
N ILE A 10 16.85 28.40 -35.02
CA ILE A 10 16.04 29.15 -35.98
C ILE A 10 15.34 30.27 -35.21
N ASN A 11 15.81 31.50 -35.42
CA ASN A 11 15.09 32.72 -35.10
C ASN A 11 14.29 33.15 -36.35
N SER A 12 12.98 33.30 -36.21
CA SER A 12 12.13 34.07 -37.13
C SER A 12 11.10 34.80 -36.27
N LEU A 13 11.37 36.06 -35.90
CA LEU A 13 10.79 37.24 -36.55
C LEU A 13 9.25 37.17 -36.62
N LEU A 14 8.58 37.72 -35.60
CA LEU A 14 7.19 38.16 -35.71
C LEU A 14 7.14 39.70 -35.64
N PRO A 15 6.46 40.36 -36.60
CA PRO A 15 6.38 41.81 -36.70
C PRO A 15 5.24 42.42 -35.86
N SER A 16 5.33 43.74 -35.76
CA SER A 16 4.64 44.70 -34.88
C SER A 16 3.11 44.66 -34.84
N GLU A 17 2.62 45.12 -33.68
CA GLU A 17 1.24 45.40 -33.29
C GLU A 17 0.40 46.14 -34.35
N LYS A 18 -0.81 45.62 -34.61
CA LYS A 18 -1.95 46.39 -35.10
C LYS A 18 -3.06 46.30 -34.05
N ILE A 19 -3.42 47.45 -33.50
CA ILE A 19 -4.53 47.63 -32.57
C ILE A 19 -5.84 47.52 -33.37
N TYR A 20 -6.61 46.46 -33.14
CA TYR A 20 -7.97 46.30 -33.65
C TYR A 20 -8.99 46.73 -32.57
N PRO A 21 -10.15 47.33 -32.94
CA PRO A 21 -11.05 47.96 -31.97
C PRO A 21 -11.89 46.92 -31.23
N TRP A 22 -11.62 46.75 -29.93
CA TRP A 22 -12.38 45.89 -29.00
C TRP A 22 -13.86 46.28 -28.84
N CYS A 23 -14.26 47.46 -29.31
CA CYS A 23 -15.65 47.92 -29.29
C CYS A 23 -16.57 47.14 -30.25
N GLY A 24 -16.04 46.59 -31.35
CA GLY A 24 -16.85 45.81 -32.30
C GLY A 24 -17.25 44.44 -31.74
N LEU A 25 -16.33 43.76 -31.05
CA LEU A 25 -16.57 42.41 -30.51
C LEU A 25 -17.53 42.44 -29.32
N SER A 26 -17.40 43.45 -28.46
CA SER A 26 -18.26 43.63 -27.29
C SER A 26 -19.67 44.06 -27.68
N ALA A 27 -19.83 44.93 -28.69
CA ALA A 27 -21.13 45.27 -29.25
C ALA A 27 -21.79 44.08 -29.96
N PHE A 28 -21.00 43.25 -30.67
CA PHE A 28 -21.53 42.05 -31.32
C PHE A 28 -21.99 41.00 -30.31
N LEU A 29 -21.24 40.79 -29.21
CA LEU A 29 -21.64 39.90 -28.11
C LEU A 29 -22.90 40.39 -27.38
N LEU A 30 -23.03 41.69 -27.14
CA LEU A 30 -24.23 42.28 -26.54
C LEU A 30 -25.44 42.18 -27.47
N LEU A 31 -25.26 42.42 -28.77
CA LEU A 31 -26.33 42.25 -29.76
C LEU A 31 -26.76 40.78 -29.89
N PHE A 32 -25.81 39.84 -29.79
CA PHE A 32 -26.08 38.40 -29.81
C PHE A 32 -26.84 37.92 -28.55
N LEU A 33 -26.55 38.51 -27.38
CA LEU A 33 -27.28 38.27 -26.13
C LEU A 33 -28.67 38.94 -26.13
N LEU A 34 -28.84 40.07 -26.81
CA LEU A 34 -30.14 40.75 -26.92
C LEU A 34 -31.06 40.12 -28.00
N LEU A 35 -30.48 39.48 -29.02
CA LEU A 35 -31.19 38.76 -30.09
C LEU A 35 -31.36 37.26 -29.81
N SER A 36 -30.87 36.76 -28.69
CA SER A 36 -31.11 35.38 -28.28
C SER A 36 -32.59 35.19 -27.93
N LEU A 37 -33.34 34.58 -28.85
CA LEU A 37 -34.67 34.06 -28.56
C LEU A 37 -34.57 33.03 -27.43
N PRO A 38 -35.56 32.92 -26.52
CA PRO A 38 -35.58 31.88 -25.51
C PRO A 38 -35.66 30.52 -26.23
N ALA A 39 -34.52 29.84 -26.32
CA ALA A 39 -34.49 28.44 -26.69
C ALA A 39 -34.94 27.67 -25.46
N GLU A 40 -36.18 27.16 -25.49
CA GLU A 40 -36.67 26.13 -24.59
C GLU A 40 -35.81 24.87 -24.81
N ALA A 41 -34.60 24.87 -24.24
CA ALA A 41 -33.73 23.71 -24.22
C ALA A 41 -34.31 22.75 -23.19
N TYR A 42 -34.90 21.65 -23.64
CA TYR A 42 -35.32 20.56 -22.77
C TYR A 42 -34.10 20.05 -22.00
N VAL A 43 -33.97 20.51 -20.76
CA VAL A 43 -33.04 19.96 -19.79
C VAL A 43 -33.63 18.61 -19.37
N GLY A 44 -33.22 17.54 -20.06
CA GLY A 44 -33.69 16.20 -19.77
C GLY A 44 -33.53 15.86 -18.28
N PRO A 45 -34.33 14.92 -17.74
CA PRO A 45 -34.45 14.67 -16.31
C PRO A 45 -33.08 14.46 -15.62
N GLY A 46 -32.09 13.93 -16.35
CA GLY A 46 -30.74 13.69 -15.87
C GLY A 46 -29.94 14.93 -15.43
N ALA A 47 -30.17 16.11 -16.02
CA ALA A 47 -29.41 17.31 -15.63
C ALA A 47 -29.87 17.87 -14.27
N GLY A 48 -31.17 17.77 -13.95
CA GLY A 48 -31.67 18.01 -12.60
C GLY A 48 -31.05 17.04 -11.58
N PHE A 49 -30.97 15.75 -11.90
CA PHE A 49 -30.32 14.75 -11.04
C PHE A 49 -28.81 15.01 -10.86
N ALA A 50 -28.08 15.45 -11.89
CA ALA A 50 -26.66 15.76 -11.81
C ALA A 50 -26.38 16.99 -10.92
N SER A 51 -27.18 18.04 -11.04
CA SER A 51 -27.06 19.24 -10.21
C SER A 51 -27.48 18.96 -8.75
N LEU A 52 -28.58 18.24 -8.54
CA LEU A 52 -29.07 17.90 -7.21
C LEU A 52 -28.11 16.96 -6.46
N SER A 53 -27.55 15.95 -7.16
CA SER A 53 -26.58 15.02 -6.58
C SER A 53 -25.26 15.71 -6.25
N SER A 54 -24.78 16.62 -7.11
CA SER A 54 -23.56 17.39 -6.88
C SER A 54 -23.72 18.34 -5.68
N PHE A 55 -24.86 19.02 -5.58
CA PHE A 55 -25.20 19.87 -4.44
C PHE A 55 -25.33 19.05 -3.13
N LEU A 56 -25.98 17.89 -3.19
CA LEU A 56 -26.13 17.00 -2.04
C LEU A 56 -24.77 16.46 -1.57
N VAL A 57 -23.88 16.08 -2.48
CA VAL A 57 -22.52 15.62 -2.15
C VAL A 57 -21.71 16.74 -1.52
N PHE A 58 -21.77 17.96 -2.06
CA PHE A 58 -21.12 19.12 -1.47
C PHE A 58 -21.64 19.40 -0.05
N PHE A 59 -22.95 19.41 0.14
CA PHE A 59 -23.56 19.64 1.44
C PHE A 59 -23.17 18.54 2.43
N LEU A 60 -23.30 17.26 2.05
CA LEU A 60 -22.93 16.13 2.88
C LEU A 60 -21.45 16.16 3.28
N THR A 61 -20.55 16.45 2.32
CA THR A 61 -19.11 16.55 2.60
C THR A 61 -18.79 17.72 3.52
N PHE A 62 -19.45 18.87 3.36
CA PHE A 62 -19.34 20.00 4.28
C PHE A 62 -19.75 19.64 5.71
N PHE A 63 -20.90 18.99 5.90
CA PHE A 63 -21.35 18.57 7.24
C PHE A 63 -20.46 17.48 7.84
N LEU A 64 -19.98 16.53 7.04
CA LEU A 64 -19.01 15.53 7.50
C LEU A 64 -17.68 16.17 7.91
N ALA A 65 -17.21 17.17 7.16
CA ALA A 65 -16.01 17.92 7.49
C ALA A 65 -16.20 18.72 8.79
N LEU A 66 -17.33 19.41 8.94
CA LEU A 66 -17.68 20.17 10.14
C LEU A 66 -17.81 19.24 11.36
N PHE A 67 -18.51 18.12 11.23
CA PHE A 67 -18.61 17.10 12.28
C PHE A 67 -17.25 16.52 12.63
N SER A 68 -16.38 16.25 11.66
CA SER A 68 -15.02 15.78 11.92
C SER A 68 -14.20 16.82 12.70
N LEU A 69 -14.32 18.10 12.33
CA LEU A 69 -13.65 19.22 13.00
C LEU A 69 -14.14 19.38 14.45
N ILE A 70 -15.46 19.36 14.67
CA ILE A 70 -16.08 19.49 16.01
C ILE A 70 -15.77 18.27 16.88
N SER A 71 -15.76 17.06 16.29
CA SER A 71 -15.46 15.83 17.03
C SER A 71 -13.96 15.66 17.32
N TRP A 72 -13.07 16.38 16.64
CA TRP A 72 -11.63 16.29 16.86
C TRP A 72 -11.19 16.66 18.30
N PRO A 73 -11.57 17.82 18.88
CA PRO A 73 -11.19 18.16 20.26
C PRO A 73 -11.77 17.19 21.28
N PHE A 74 -13.00 16.69 21.08
CA PHE A 74 -13.58 15.65 21.94
C PHE A 74 -12.83 14.33 21.84
N ARG A 75 -12.45 13.90 20.62
CA ARG A 75 -11.61 12.70 20.40
C ARG A 75 -10.23 12.87 21.03
N LEU A 76 -9.63 14.06 20.93
CA LEU A 76 -8.35 14.40 21.55
C LEU A 76 -8.46 14.37 23.08
N LEU A 77 -9.48 15.01 23.64
CA LEU A 77 -9.74 15.01 25.08
C LEU A 77 -9.98 13.60 25.60
N LEU A 78 -10.79 12.78 24.91
CA LEU A 78 -10.98 11.37 25.25
C LEU A 78 -9.68 10.57 25.18
N ARG A 79 -8.78 10.86 24.22
CA ARG A 79 -7.45 10.26 24.15
C ARG A 79 -6.56 10.67 25.32
N LEU A 80 -6.58 11.96 25.70
CA LEU A 80 -5.83 12.49 26.83
C LEU A 80 -6.34 11.93 28.17
N LEU A 81 -7.66 11.90 28.37
CA LEU A 81 -8.33 11.41 29.58
C LEU A 81 -8.21 9.89 29.76
N ARG A 82 -8.32 9.10 28.67
CA ARG A 82 -8.06 7.65 28.73
C ARG A 82 -6.61 7.34 29.09
N GLY A 83 -5.73 8.33 28.98
CA GLY A 83 -4.38 8.30 29.49
C GLY A 83 -3.48 7.43 28.61
N GLN A 84 -2.36 8.01 28.21
CA GLN A 84 -1.20 7.26 27.72
C GLN A 84 -0.46 6.59 28.90
N LYS A 85 -1.18 5.84 29.75
CA LYS A 85 -0.57 5.13 30.90
C LYS A 85 0.62 4.29 30.49
N ALA A 86 0.58 3.74 29.27
CA ALA A 86 1.66 2.97 28.69
C ALA A 86 3.00 3.73 28.57
N TYR A 87 2.98 5.05 28.41
CA TYR A 87 4.19 5.88 28.29
C TYR A 87 4.67 6.44 29.63
N LYS A 88 3.87 6.36 30.71
CA LYS A 88 4.24 6.94 32.02
C LYS A 88 5.55 6.37 32.59
N HIS A 89 5.84 5.10 32.27
CA HIS A 89 7.01 4.37 32.77
C HIS A 89 8.00 4.02 31.65
N SER A 90 7.91 4.64 30.48
CA SER A 90 8.86 4.34 29.39
C SER A 90 10.22 4.96 29.66
N SER A 91 11.29 4.18 29.48
CA SER A 91 12.68 4.66 29.55
C SER A 91 13.12 5.40 28.28
N VAL A 92 12.34 5.31 27.19
CA VAL A 92 12.64 5.90 25.89
C VAL A 92 11.38 6.48 25.25
N ASP A 93 11.53 7.57 24.50
CA ASP A 93 10.42 8.22 23.80
C ASP A 93 10.02 7.49 22.51
N ARG A 94 10.98 6.82 21.87
CA ARG A 94 10.80 6.16 20.56
C ARG A 94 11.71 4.96 20.41
N VAL A 95 11.15 3.89 19.84
CA VAL A 95 11.87 2.70 19.40
C VAL A 95 11.75 2.61 17.88
N ILE A 96 12.87 2.42 17.20
CA ILE A 96 12.93 2.16 15.75
C ILE A 96 13.55 0.78 15.56
N ILE A 97 12.85 -0.09 14.85
CA ILE A 97 13.36 -1.41 14.48
C ILE A 97 13.63 -1.41 12.98
N LEU A 98 14.89 -1.58 12.60
CA LEU A 98 15.31 -1.72 11.21
C LEU A 98 15.60 -3.20 10.93
N GLY A 99 14.88 -3.74 9.96
CA GLY A 99 14.95 -5.13 9.57
C GLY A 99 15.68 -5.31 8.24
N PHE A 100 16.75 -6.12 8.23
CA PHE A 100 17.49 -6.47 7.02
C PHE A 100 17.29 -7.95 6.72
N ASP A 101 16.59 -8.27 5.63
CA ASP A 101 16.37 -9.66 5.22
C ASP A 101 17.66 -10.26 4.64
N GLY A 102 18.00 -11.48 5.06
CA GLY A 102 19.21 -12.18 4.61
C GLY A 102 20.54 -11.52 4.99
N MET A 103 20.58 -10.63 6.00
CA MET A 103 21.83 -10.02 6.45
C MET A 103 22.70 -11.02 7.21
N ASP A 104 23.78 -11.45 6.57
CA ASP A 104 24.77 -12.34 7.17
C ASP A 104 25.66 -11.57 8.19
N PRO A 105 25.81 -12.05 9.44
CA PRO A 105 26.58 -11.36 10.45
C PRO A 105 28.09 -11.35 10.19
N GLU A 106 28.64 -12.38 9.53
CA GLU A 106 30.07 -12.46 9.22
C GLU A 106 30.45 -11.51 8.10
N LEU A 107 29.62 -11.42 7.05
CA LEU A 107 29.79 -10.42 6.00
C LEU A 107 29.64 -8.99 6.55
N ALA A 108 28.69 -8.77 7.46
CA ALA A 108 28.54 -7.47 8.12
C ALA A 108 29.80 -7.10 8.93
N GLU A 109 30.37 -8.04 9.68
CA GLU A 109 31.63 -7.84 10.41
C GLU A 109 32.80 -7.54 9.48
N LYS A 110 32.94 -8.30 8.39
CA LYS A 110 33.97 -8.08 7.36
C LYS A 110 33.85 -6.68 6.75
N PHE A 111 32.66 -6.27 6.34
CA PHE A 111 32.47 -4.96 5.70
C PHE A 111 32.58 -3.79 6.68
N MET A 112 32.30 -3.99 7.98
CA MET A 112 32.64 -3.02 9.01
C MET A 112 34.16 -2.86 9.15
N ALA A 113 34.92 -3.96 9.16
CA ALA A 113 36.38 -3.95 9.24
C ALA A 113 37.04 -3.31 8.02
N GLU A 114 36.47 -3.51 6.83
CA GLU A 114 36.89 -2.85 5.58
C GLU A 114 36.48 -1.36 5.51
N GLY A 115 35.80 -0.82 6.53
CA GLY A 115 35.34 0.58 6.55
C GLY A 115 34.13 0.88 5.65
N LYS A 116 33.50 -0.14 5.06
CA LYS A 116 32.35 0.01 4.13
C LYS A 116 31.02 0.22 4.84
N LEU A 117 30.90 -0.13 6.12
CA LEU A 117 29.70 0.02 6.93
C LEU A 117 29.91 0.96 8.14
N PRO A 118 30.27 2.24 7.94
CA PRO A 118 30.67 3.14 9.03
C PRO A 118 29.55 3.39 10.06
N ASN A 119 28.28 3.41 9.62
CA ASN A 119 27.14 3.57 10.52
C ASN A 119 26.94 2.35 11.43
N PHE A 120 27.13 1.13 10.92
CA PHE A 120 27.07 -0.08 11.73
C PHE A 120 28.25 -0.16 12.70
N SER A 121 29.46 0.22 12.26
CA SER A 121 30.63 0.30 13.13
C SER A 121 30.39 1.26 14.30
N ARG A 122 29.75 2.42 14.04
CA ARG A 122 29.38 3.38 15.08
C ARG A 122 28.33 2.81 16.03
N LEU A 123 27.26 2.20 15.52
CA LEU A 123 26.23 1.55 16.35
C LEU A 123 26.80 0.41 17.21
N LYS A 124 27.74 -0.37 16.68
CA LYS A 124 28.46 -1.41 17.42
C LYS A 124 29.30 -0.83 18.56
N LYS A 125 29.92 0.33 18.36
CA LYS A 125 30.75 1.02 19.36
C LYS A 125 29.92 1.70 20.46
N GLU A 126 28.82 2.35 20.09
CA GLU A 126 27.96 3.10 21.01
C GLU A 126 26.93 2.20 21.74
N GLY A 127 26.64 1.03 21.19
CA GLY A 127 25.62 0.12 21.69
C GLY A 127 26.08 -1.33 21.80
N THR A 128 25.26 -2.26 21.32
CA THR A 128 25.55 -3.70 21.36
C THR A 128 25.40 -4.31 19.99
N PHE A 129 26.35 -5.15 19.60
CA PHE A 129 26.28 -5.98 18.40
C PHE A 129 26.54 -7.42 18.79
N SER A 130 25.57 -8.30 18.54
CA SER A 130 25.66 -9.71 18.87
C SER A 130 25.07 -10.56 17.74
N LYS A 131 25.65 -11.73 17.52
CA LYS A 131 25.13 -12.72 16.57
C LYS A 131 23.87 -13.33 17.18
N LEU A 132 22.77 -13.32 16.43
CA LEU A 132 21.50 -13.91 16.84
C LEU A 132 21.31 -15.26 16.16
N GLN A 133 20.75 -16.21 16.90
CA GLN A 133 20.33 -17.49 16.33
C GLN A 133 19.06 -17.28 15.48
N THR A 134 19.02 -17.90 14.31
CA THR A 134 17.84 -17.90 13.43
C THR A 134 16.84 -19.00 13.81
N THR A 135 15.65 -18.96 13.20
CA THR A 135 14.62 -19.98 13.36
C THR A 135 14.98 -21.29 12.64
N THR A 136 14.30 -22.37 13.01
CA THR A 136 14.31 -23.62 12.22
C THR A 136 12.90 -23.86 11.66
N PRO A 137 12.70 -23.79 10.33
CA PRO A 137 13.70 -23.58 9.28
C PRO A 137 14.18 -22.11 9.17
N ALA A 138 15.40 -21.94 8.65
CA ALA A 138 16.08 -20.66 8.48
C ALA A 138 15.65 -19.96 7.19
N ILE A 139 14.36 -19.62 7.09
CA ILE A 139 13.76 -19.02 5.90
C ILE A 139 12.95 -17.78 6.30
N SER A 140 12.95 -16.75 5.44
CA SER A 140 12.37 -15.43 5.74
C SER A 140 10.95 -15.47 6.32
N PRO A 141 9.93 -16.18 5.75
CA PRO A 141 8.58 -16.16 6.29
C PRO A 141 8.48 -16.68 7.72
N VAL A 142 9.37 -17.61 8.09
CA VAL A 142 9.43 -18.22 9.41
C VAL A 142 10.12 -17.27 10.39
N ALA A 143 11.30 -16.76 10.02
CA ALA A 143 12.07 -15.83 10.84
C ALA A 143 11.27 -14.54 11.14
N TRP A 144 10.62 -13.94 10.13
CA TRP A 144 9.82 -12.73 10.30
C TRP A 144 8.56 -12.97 11.14
N SER A 145 7.93 -14.14 11.00
CA SER A 145 6.78 -14.52 11.84
C SER A 145 7.19 -14.73 13.30
N SER A 146 8.34 -15.37 13.55
CA SER A 146 8.88 -15.52 14.90
C SER A 146 9.29 -14.18 15.50
N PHE A 147 9.98 -13.32 14.73
CA PHE A 147 10.33 -11.96 15.15
C PHE A 147 9.11 -11.17 15.62
N MET A 148 8.04 -11.14 14.81
CA MET A 148 6.90 -10.31 15.15
C MET A 148 6.03 -10.90 16.27
N THR A 149 6.03 -12.21 16.48
CA THR A 149 5.14 -12.85 17.46
C THR A 149 5.83 -13.30 18.74
N GLY A 150 7.16 -13.33 18.76
CA GLY A 150 7.95 -13.79 19.92
C GLY A 150 7.81 -15.28 20.22
N VAL A 151 7.26 -16.08 19.30
CA VAL A 151 7.06 -17.52 19.49
C VAL A 151 7.69 -18.32 18.35
N ASN A 152 7.91 -19.61 18.60
CA ASN A 152 8.50 -20.52 17.62
C ASN A 152 7.53 -20.89 16.47
N PRO A 153 8.03 -21.49 15.38
CA PRO A 153 7.23 -21.81 14.20
C PRO A 153 6.00 -22.67 14.45
N SER A 154 6.10 -23.63 15.37
CA SER A 154 5.00 -24.50 15.76
C SER A 154 3.81 -23.74 16.37
N LYS A 155 4.05 -22.60 17.03
CA LYS A 155 2.99 -21.77 17.61
C LYS A 155 2.36 -20.83 16.58
N HIS A 156 3.17 -20.18 15.74
CA HIS A 156 2.65 -19.21 14.78
C HIS A 156 2.17 -19.84 13.46
N ASN A 157 2.46 -21.11 13.20
CA ASN A 157 1.97 -21.91 12.05
C ASN A 157 2.48 -21.44 10.68
N ILE A 158 3.68 -20.87 10.60
CA ILE A 158 4.31 -20.48 9.33
C ILE A 158 5.61 -21.26 9.23
N PHE A 159 5.78 -22.02 8.15
CA PHE A 159 6.90 -22.95 7.99
C PHE A 159 7.69 -22.77 6.68
N ASP A 160 7.12 -22.07 5.70
CA ASP A 160 7.72 -21.84 4.38
C ASP A 160 6.95 -20.68 3.69
N PHE A 161 7.26 -20.33 2.45
CA PHE A 161 6.50 -19.43 1.58
C PHE A 161 5.25 -20.11 0.99
N LEU A 162 5.37 -21.40 0.72
CA LEU A 162 4.33 -22.22 0.12
C LEU A 162 3.99 -23.39 1.05
N SER A 163 2.74 -23.80 1.03
CA SER A 163 2.25 -25.00 1.68
C SER A 163 1.70 -25.94 0.62
N ARG A 164 1.83 -27.24 0.82
CA ARG A 164 1.26 -28.22 -0.10
C ARG A 164 -0.18 -28.49 0.30
N ASN A 165 -1.11 -28.37 -0.64
CA ASN A 165 -2.47 -28.85 -0.44
C ASN A 165 -2.47 -30.38 -0.39
N PRO A 166 -2.89 -31.03 0.71
CA PRO A 166 -2.81 -32.48 0.82
C PRO A 166 -3.76 -33.23 -0.12
N LYS A 167 -4.82 -32.58 -0.62
CA LYS A 167 -5.79 -33.20 -1.52
C LYS A 167 -5.38 -33.09 -2.98
N THR A 168 -4.88 -31.94 -3.40
CA THR A 168 -4.55 -31.67 -4.81
C THR A 168 -3.06 -31.72 -5.11
N TYR A 169 -2.21 -31.75 -4.07
CA TYR A 169 -0.75 -31.65 -4.16
C TYR A 169 -0.23 -30.34 -4.77
N LEU A 170 -1.10 -29.37 -5.03
CA LEU A 170 -0.75 -28.06 -5.57
C LEU A 170 -0.19 -27.14 -4.48
N PRO A 171 0.66 -26.16 -4.85
CA PRO A 171 1.16 -25.16 -3.92
C PRO A 171 0.08 -24.14 -3.57
N ASP A 172 -0.20 -24.00 -2.28
CA ASP A 172 -0.99 -22.94 -1.67
C ASP A 172 -0.04 -21.95 -0.97
N LEU A 173 -0.43 -20.68 -0.86
CA LEU A 173 0.31 -19.72 -0.04
C LEU A 173 0.30 -20.14 1.44
N SER A 174 1.45 -20.10 2.10
CA SER A 174 1.55 -20.45 3.53
C SER A 174 1.05 -19.35 4.47
N SER A 175 1.13 -18.09 4.03
CA SER A 175 0.92 -16.91 4.86
C SER A 175 -0.51 -16.39 4.82
N ALA A 176 -1.17 -16.50 3.67
CA ALA A 176 -2.51 -15.99 3.44
C ALA A 176 -3.31 -16.90 2.52
N ARG A 177 -4.58 -17.13 2.83
CA ARG A 177 -5.53 -17.76 1.91
C ARG A 177 -6.30 -16.67 1.17
N ILE A 178 -6.21 -16.69 -0.16
CA ILE A 178 -7.05 -15.89 -1.04
C ILE A 178 -8.07 -16.80 -1.72
N GLY A 179 -9.33 -16.41 -1.65
CA GLY A 179 -10.42 -17.13 -2.29
C GLY A 179 -11.35 -16.21 -3.08
N PRO A 180 -12.10 -16.78 -4.03
CA PRO A 180 -13.16 -16.06 -4.73
C PRO A 180 -14.22 -15.51 -3.74
N PRO A 181 -14.96 -14.46 -4.12
CA PRO A 181 -16.19 -14.05 -3.45
C PRO A 181 -17.14 -15.23 -3.21
N ARG A 182 -17.79 -15.24 -2.04
CA ARG A 182 -18.78 -16.29 -1.70
C ARG A 182 -20.11 -16.11 -2.42
N LYS A 183 -20.48 -14.88 -2.78
CA LYS A 183 -21.78 -14.56 -3.40
C LYS A 183 -21.56 -13.94 -4.78
N TYR A 184 -22.31 -14.46 -5.76
CA TYR A 184 -22.33 -13.96 -7.13
C TYR A 184 -23.77 -13.70 -7.57
N LEU A 185 -23.94 -12.67 -8.39
CA LEU A 185 -25.13 -12.47 -9.22
C LEU A 185 -24.78 -12.88 -10.65
N SER A 186 -25.49 -13.86 -11.19
CA SER A 186 -25.33 -14.27 -12.59
C SER A 186 -26.29 -13.48 -13.46
N LEU A 187 -25.76 -12.68 -14.39
CA LEU A 187 -26.50 -11.92 -15.40
C LEU A 187 -26.09 -12.45 -16.78
N GLY A 188 -26.82 -13.46 -17.26
CA GLY A 188 -26.44 -14.18 -18.49
C GLY A 188 -25.05 -14.79 -18.38
N LYS A 189 -24.13 -14.37 -19.27
CA LYS A 189 -22.72 -14.80 -19.28
C LYS A 189 -21.82 -14.10 -18.25
N TYR A 190 -22.31 -13.04 -17.60
CA TYR A 190 -21.54 -12.26 -16.64
C TYR A 190 -21.81 -12.73 -15.21
N ARG A 191 -20.76 -12.83 -14.40
CA ARG A 191 -20.85 -13.09 -12.95
C ARG A 191 -20.36 -11.88 -12.18
N LEU A 192 -21.30 -11.14 -11.57
CA LEU A 192 -20.98 -9.98 -10.75
C LEU A 192 -20.76 -10.41 -9.29
N PRO A 193 -19.59 -10.11 -8.70
CA PRO A 193 -19.34 -10.45 -7.31
C PRO A 193 -20.13 -9.54 -6.36
N LEU A 194 -20.97 -10.13 -5.52
CA LEU A 194 -21.78 -9.41 -4.51
C LEU A 194 -21.09 -9.33 -3.15
N SER A 195 -19.98 -10.04 -2.97
CA SER A 195 -19.19 -10.04 -1.74
C SER A 195 -17.73 -9.75 -2.02
N ARG A 196 -17.00 -9.29 -1.01
CA ARG A 196 -15.54 -9.16 -1.09
C ARG A 196 -14.88 -10.54 -1.25
N PRO A 197 -13.72 -10.62 -1.91
CA PRO A 197 -12.92 -11.85 -1.94
C PRO A 197 -12.51 -12.25 -0.54
N GLU A 198 -12.36 -13.56 -0.34
CA GLU A 198 -11.94 -14.13 0.92
C GLU A 198 -10.43 -13.90 1.10
N MET A 199 -10.02 -13.28 2.21
CA MET A 199 -8.61 -13.03 2.54
C MET A 199 -8.39 -13.33 4.01
N HIS A 200 -7.70 -14.43 4.29
CA HIS A 200 -7.41 -14.87 5.66
C HIS A 200 -5.92 -15.01 5.89
N LEU A 201 -5.43 -14.42 6.97
CA LEU A 201 -4.07 -14.66 7.47
C LEU A 201 -3.99 -16.05 8.09
N LEU A 202 -3.00 -16.85 7.69
CA LEU A 202 -2.81 -18.22 8.18
C LEU A 202 -1.92 -18.30 9.42
N ARG A 203 -1.19 -17.21 9.73
CA ARG A 203 -0.46 -17.07 10.99
C ARG A 203 -1.44 -17.07 12.17
N LYS A 204 -1.19 -17.95 13.16
CA LYS A 204 -2.06 -18.12 14.33
C LYS A 204 -1.73 -17.19 15.50
N SER A 205 -0.48 -16.78 15.62
CA SER A 205 -0.01 -15.92 16.72
C SER A 205 -0.14 -14.44 16.40
N GLN A 206 -0.39 -13.63 17.44
CA GLN A 206 -0.50 -12.19 17.32
C GLN A 206 0.87 -11.51 17.28
N PRO A 207 1.05 -10.48 16.45
CA PRO A 207 2.26 -9.70 16.45
C PRO A 207 2.32 -8.72 17.63
N PHE A 208 3.53 -8.40 18.12
CA PHE A 208 3.71 -7.55 19.29
C PHE A 208 3.17 -6.13 19.10
N TRP A 209 3.17 -5.57 17.88
CA TRP A 209 2.58 -4.25 17.64
C TRP A 209 1.07 -4.21 17.84
N LYS A 210 0.37 -5.35 17.72
CA LYS A 210 -1.05 -5.44 18.06
C LYS A 210 -1.26 -5.34 19.57
N LEU A 211 -0.39 -5.97 20.35
CA LEU A 211 -0.36 -5.85 21.81
C LEU A 211 -0.05 -4.41 22.24
N LEU A 212 0.97 -3.79 21.64
CA LEU A 212 1.29 -2.38 21.85
C LEU A 212 0.07 -1.49 21.57
N GLY A 213 -0.61 -1.71 20.44
CA GLY A 213 -1.81 -0.96 20.08
C GLY A 213 -3.00 -1.15 21.04
N GLN A 214 -3.15 -2.32 21.65
CA GLN A 214 -4.15 -2.58 22.71
C GLN A 214 -3.82 -1.82 23.99
N GLN A 215 -2.53 -1.64 24.29
CA GLN A 215 -2.05 -0.83 25.42
C GLN A 215 -1.98 0.67 25.10
N GLY A 216 -2.45 1.09 23.92
CA GLY A 216 -2.46 2.50 23.52
C GLY A 216 -1.12 3.05 23.02
N ILE A 217 -0.15 2.16 22.74
CA ILE A 217 1.13 2.53 22.12
C ILE A 217 0.96 2.51 20.61
N PHE A 218 1.10 3.67 19.97
CA PHE A 218 0.99 3.79 18.52
C PHE A 218 2.23 3.21 17.84
N SER A 219 2.03 2.41 16.78
CA SER A 219 3.13 1.84 15.99
C SER A 219 2.90 2.01 14.49
N THR A 220 3.99 2.28 13.76
CA THR A 220 4.00 2.32 12.29
C THR A 220 4.82 1.12 11.78
N VAL A 221 4.17 0.22 11.04
CA VAL A 221 4.77 -0.99 10.47
C VAL A 221 4.88 -0.80 8.95
N LEU A 222 6.11 -0.71 8.44
CA LEU A 222 6.38 -0.43 7.03
C LEU A 222 7.07 -1.62 6.37
N ARG A 223 6.38 -2.25 5.41
CA ARG A 223 6.93 -3.32 4.55
C ARG A 223 7.57 -4.49 5.29
N VAL A 224 7.16 -4.74 6.54
CA VAL A 224 7.59 -5.94 7.28
C VAL A 224 7.01 -7.18 6.57
N PRO A 225 7.81 -8.22 6.25
CA PRO A 225 7.34 -9.43 5.59
C PRO A 225 6.21 -10.14 6.35
N ILE A 226 5.38 -10.92 5.65
CA ILE A 226 4.30 -11.74 6.24
C ILE A 226 3.24 -10.90 6.97
N THR A 227 2.93 -9.73 6.45
CA THR A 227 1.91 -8.83 7.01
C THR A 227 0.72 -8.67 6.07
N PHE A 228 0.56 -9.57 5.09
CA PHE A 228 -0.63 -9.65 4.24
C PHE A 228 -1.51 -10.86 4.65
N PRO A 229 -2.85 -10.70 4.69
CA PRO A 229 -3.59 -9.45 4.59
C PRO A 229 -3.28 -8.52 5.77
N PRO A 230 -3.32 -7.19 5.56
CA PRO A 230 -3.01 -6.23 6.61
C PRO A 230 -3.97 -6.37 7.80
N GLU A 231 -3.42 -6.74 8.95
CA GLU A 231 -4.20 -6.81 10.19
C GLU A 231 -4.60 -5.41 10.67
N LYS A 232 -5.82 -5.29 11.20
CA LYS A 232 -6.27 -4.07 11.87
C LYS A 232 -5.66 -4.00 13.27
N PHE A 233 -5.01 -2.88 13.59
CA PHE A 233 -4.56 -2.54 14.93
C PHE A 233 -4.50 -1.02 15.11
N SER A 234 -4.24 -0.54 16.34
CA SER A 234 -4.08 0.87 16.67
C SER A 234 -2.76 1.45 16.13
N GLY A 235 -2.64 1.60 14.82
CA GLY A 235 -1.44 2.09 14.15
C GLY A 235 -1.55 2.09 12.64
N HIS A 236 -0.41 2.21 11.97
CA HIS A 236 -0.33 2.14 10.51
C HIS A 236 0.38 0.86 10.08
N LEU A 237 -0.16 0.18 9.07
CA LEU A 237 0.43 -1.02 8.49
C LEU A 237 0.47 -0.90 6.97
N LEU A 238 1.67 -0.96 6.41
CA LEU A 238 1.88 -1.19 4.99
C LEU A 238 2.49 -2.58 4.81
N SER A 239 1.75 -3.50 4.19
CA SER A 239 2.20 -4.88 4.04
C SER A 239 3.50 -5.00 3.23
N GLY A 240 4.31 -5.99 3.56
CA GLY A 240 5.59 -6.28 2.91
C GLY A 240 5.58 -7.52 2.02
N MET A 241 6.74 -8.16 1.92
CA MET A 241 6.95 -9.44 1.23
C MET A 241 5.86 -10.47 1.55
N CYS A 242 5.58 -11.33 0.58
CA CYS A 242 4.47 -12.28 0.52
C CYS A 242 3.10 -11.68 0.19
N LEU A 243 3.07 -10.44 -0.33
CA LEU A 243 1.89 -9.88 -0.97
C LEU A 243 1.62 -10.64 -2.29
N PRO A 244 0.49 -11.34 -2.41
CA PRO A 244 0.16 -12.09 -3.61
C PRO A 244 -0.25 -11.18 -4.76
N ASP A 245 -0.10 -11.69 -5.98
CA ASP A 245 -0.48 -11.02 -7.21
C ASP A 245 -2.01 -11.07 -7.46
N LEU A 246 -2.46 -10.50 -8.58
CA LEU A 246 -3.88 -10.51 -8.97
C LEU A 246 -4.46 -11.92 -9.18
N LYS A 247 -3.61 -12.93 -9.41
CA LYS A 247 -3.98 -14.33 -9.56
C LYS A 247 -3.94 -15.09 -8.22
N GLY A 248 -3.47 -14.44 -7.15
CA GLY A 248 -3.33 -15.07 -5.83
C GLY A 248 -2.04 -15.89 -5.67
N SER A 249 -1.06 -15.78 -6.57
CA SER A 249 0.25 -16.44 -6.46
C SER A 249 1.33 -15.49 -5.93
N GLN A 250 2.50 -16.04 -5.55
CA GLN A 250 3.70 -15.24 -5.24
C GLN A 250 4.46 -14.87 -6.50
N GLY A 251 3.78 -14.19 -7.42
CA GLY A 251 4.34 -13.78 -8.71
C GLY A 251 4.13 -14.80 -9.84
N THR A 252 4.79 -14.54 -10.96
CA THR A 252 4.71 -15.34 -12.19
C THR A 252 5.89 -16.29 -12.25
N PHE A 253 5.62 -17.58 -12.37
CA PHE A 253 6.65 -18.60 -12.58
C PHE A 253 6.92 -18.75 -14.07
N ILE A 254 8.19 -18.88 -14.43
CA ILE A 254 8.61 -19.19 -15.80
C ILE A 254 9.26 -20.57 -15.75
N PHE A 255 8.72 -21.49 -16.54
CA PHE A 255 9.27 -22.83 -16.69
C PHE A 255 10.19 -22.87 -17.91
N TYR A 256 11.46 -23.16 -17.68
CA TYR A 256 12.44 -23.39 -18.75
C TYR A 256 12.68 -24.89 -18.89
N THR A 257 12.53 -25.42 -20.10
CA THR A 257 12.80 -26.81 -20.40
C THR A 257 13.44 -26.96 -21.77
N THR A 258 14.31 -27.97 -21.89
CA THR A 258 14.88 -28.42 -23.16
C THR A 258 14.05 -29.53 -23.82
N ASN A 259 13.05 -30.07 -23.12
CA ASN A 259 12.17 -31.12 -23.66
C ASN A 259 11.09 -30.50 -24.56
N PRO A 260 11.12 -30.73 -25.89
CA PRO A 260 10.18 -30.12 -26.83
C PRO A 260 8.72 -30.51 -26.57
N GLU A 261 8.46 -31.71 -26.05
CA GLU A 261 7.10 -32.20 -25.78
C GLU A 261 6.41 -31.45 -24.64
N ARG A 262 7.20 -30.99 -23.66
CA ARG A 262 6.67 -30.22 -22.52
C ARG A 262 6.37 -28.75 -22.86
N ILE A 263 6.90 -28.24 -23.96
CA ILE A 263 6.64 -26.86 -24.41
C ILE A 263 5.19 -26.69 -24.89
N GLN A 264 4.58 -27.75 -25.45
CA GLN A 264 3.23 -27.69 -26.01
C GLN A 264 2.12 -27.89 -24.98
N LYS A 265 2.43 -28.49 -23.82
CA LYS A 265 1.49 -28.64 -22.72
C LYS A 265 1.52 -27.39 -21.85
N LYS A 266 0.38 -26.70 -21.75
CA LYS A 266 0.17 -25.76 -20.64
C LYS A 266 0.09 -26.57 -19.35
N GLU A 267 1.20 -26.63 -18.63
CA GLU A 267 1.22 -27.09 -17.24
C GLU A 267 0.94 -25.87 -16.35
N GLY A 268 -0.31 -25.73 -15.88
CA GLY A 268 -0.72 -24.63 -14.99
C GLY A 268 -2.16 -24.19 -15.18
#